data_AF-A0A5C9CQ05-F1
#
_entry.id   AF-A0A5C9CQ05-F1
#
_cell.length_a   1.000
_cell.length_b   1.000
_cell.length_c   1.000
_cell.angle_alpha   90.00
_cell.angle_beta   90.00
_cell.angle_gamma   90.00
#
_symmetry.space_group_name_H-M   'P 1'
#
loop_
_entity.id
_entity.type
_entity.pdbx_description
1 polymer ?
#
loop_
_entity_poly.entity_id
_entity_poly.type
_entity_poly.pdbx_seq_one_letter_code
_entity_poly.pdbx_strand_id
1 'polypeptide(L)'
;MTFDWTAFLSAFLGTTIPGLAVSILLVIANNRSSKSIESYKNELSDRLASIQYSLNNQGNKAKLWHERRVSALIEIYQGFVDYTHFLRRQHYVKGGCKESMDPMHDIYRTIEKNNIYLDDDLSKFIGGLHSELLQFWNWAMSIRDERPEGITDDPVQQKLDYEIPQVLERLRVRINEFADPHYPAKNVEA
;
A
#
# COMPACT_ATOMS: atom_id res chain seq x y z
N MET A 1 -18.60 -58.05 -73.62
CA MET A 1 -17.70 -57.05 -73.02
C MET A 1 -16.64 -57.79 -72.23
N THR A 2 -15.41 -57.85 -72.73
CA THR A 2 -14.27 -58.37 -71.97
C THR A 2 -13.74 -57.25 -71.09
N PHE A 3 -13.79 -57.45 -69.78
CA PHE A 3 -13.31 -56.46 -68.81
C PHE A 3 -11.79 -56.33 -68.95
N ASP A 4 -11.31 -55.14 -69.27
CA ASP A 4 -9.87 -54.90 -69.45
C ASP A 4 -9.20 -54.75 -68.09
N TRP A 5 -8.78 -55.90 -67.56
CA TRP A 5 -8.07 -56.02 -66.29
C TRP A 5 -6.79 -55.18 -66.23
N THR A 6 -6.16 -54.90 -67.37
CA THR A 6 -4.95 -54.09 -67.42
C THR A 6 -5.24 -52.60 -67.23
N ALA A 7 -6.35 -52.10 -67.80
CA ALA A 7 -6.85 -50.75 -67.57
C ALA A 7 -7.32 -50.56 -66.12
N PHE A 8 -7.99 -51.56 -65.54
CA PHE A 8 -8.41 -51.52 -64.14
C PHE A 8 -7.22 -51.54 -63.17
N LEU A 9 -6.23 -52.42 -63.38
CA LEU A 9 -5.03 -52.49 -62.53
C LEU A 9 -4.14 -51.26 -62.68
N SER A 10 -4.00 -50.71 -63.89
CA SER A 10 -3.24 -49.47 -64.12
C SER A 10 -3.94 -48.25 -63.54
N ALA A 11 -5.28 -48.17 -63.63
CA ALA A 11 -6.05 -47.12 -62.97
C ALA A 11 -5.98 -47.25 -61.44
N PHE A 12 -6.11 -48.46 -60.90
CA PHE A 12 -6.01 -48.72 -59.47
C PHE A 12 -4.60 -48.41 -58.94
N LEU A 13 -3.54 -48.87 -59.59
CA LEU A 13 -2.16 -48.53 -59.19
C LEU A 13 -1.86 -47.04 -59.43
N GLY A 14 -2.38 -46.46 -60.50
CA GLY A 14 -2.23 -45.06 -60.87
C GLY A 14 -2.91 -44.07 -59.92
N THR A 15 -3.97 -44.46 -59.19
CA THR A 15 -4.64 -43.61 -58.21
C THR A 15 -4.24 -43.92 -56.77
N THR A 16 -4.04 -45.19 -56.44
CA THR A 16 -3.83 -45.62 -55.04
C THR A 16 -2.41 -45.32 -54.56
N ILE A 17 -1.41 -45.46 -55.44
CA ILE A 17 0.00 -45.18 -55.08
C ILE A 17 0.22 -43.67 -54.85
N PRO A 18 -0.24 -42.75 -55.73
CA PRO A 18 -0.13 -41.31 -55.45
C PRO A 18 -0.96 -40.88 -54.23
N GLY A 19 -2.15 -41.45 -54.04
CA GLY A 19 -2.99 -41.16 -52.87
C GLY A 19 -2.33 -41.54 -51.54
N LEU A 20 -1.68 -42.70 -51.47
CA LEU A 20 -0.91 -43.12 -50.29
C LEU A 20 0.35 -42.26 -50.08
N ALA A 21 1.08 -41.94 -51.14
CA ALA A 21 2.28 -41.10 -51.03
C ALA A 21 1.95 -39.69 -50.51
N VAL A 22 0.87 -39.07 -51.01
CA VAL A 22 0.37 -37.78 -50.53
C VAL A 22 -0.11 -37.88 -49.08
N SER A 23 -0.82 -38.95 -48.72
CA SER A 23 -1.29 -39.16 -47.35
C SER A 23 -0.12 -39.32 -46.35
N ILE A 24 0.92 -40.07 -46.71
CA ILE A 24 2.13 -40.21 -45.89
C ILE A 24 2.86 -38.86 -45.76
N LEU A 25 2.98 -38.10 -46.85
CA LEU A 25 3.57 -36.76 -46.82
C LEU A 25 2.79 -35.80 -45.91
N LEU A 26 1.46 -35.82 -45.97
CA LEU A 26 0.61 -35.00 -45.11
C LEU A 26 0.74 -35.42 -43.64
N VAL A 27 0.79 -36.71 -43.34
CA VAL A 27 1.02 -37.21 -41.97
C VAL A 27 2.39 -36.81 -41.45
N ILE A 28 3.45 -36.88 -42.27
CA ILE A 28 4.79 -36.46 -41.88
C ILE A 28 4.84 -34.94 -41.67
N ALA A 29 4.21 -34.15 -42.55
CA ALA A 29 4.14 -32.70 -42.42
C ALA A 29 3.36 -32.29 -41.15
N ASN A 30 2.23 -32.95 -40.89
CA ASN A 30 1.41 -32.70 -39.71
C ASN A 30 2.14 -33.10 -38.41
N ASN A 31 2.82 -34.25 -38.40
CA ASN A 31 3.63 -34.69 -37.25
C ASN A 31 4.85 -33.80 -36.98
N ARG A 32 5.44 -33.17 -38.01
CA ARG A 32 6.52 -32.20 -37.83
C ARG A 32 6.00 -30.87 -37.30
N SER A 33 4.84 -30.42 -37.79
CA SER A 33 4.19 -29.20 -37.33
C SER A 33 3.66 -29.35 -35.89
N SER A 34 3.03 -30.48 -35.55
CA SER A 34 2.49 -30.74 -34.22
C SER A 34 3.55 -30.70 -33.13
N LYS A 35 4.73 -31.28 -33.37
CA LYS A 35 5.86 -31.22 -32.42
C LYS A 35 6.33 -29.80 -32.14
N SER A 36 6.40 -28.95 -33.18
CA SER A 36 6.78 -27.55 -33.01
C SER A 36 5.70 -26.77 -32.24
N ILE A 37 4.42 -27.02 -32.54
CA ILE A 37 3.28 -26.39 -31.86
C ILE A 37 3.22 -26.83 -30.39
N GLU A 38 3.45 -28.10 -30.09
CA GLU A 38 3.55 -28.62 -28.71
C GLU A 38 4.71 -27.98 -27.96
N SER A 39 5.87 -27.82 -28.60
CA SER A 39 7.01 -27.11 -27.99
C SER A 39 6.66 -25.66 -27.66
N TYR A 40 6.04 -24.92 -28.58
CA TYR A 40 5.61 -23.54 -28.32
C TYR A 40 4.51 -23.45 -27.26
N LYS A 41 3.58 -24.42 -27.22
CA LYS A 41 2.55 -24.49 -26.19
C LYS A 41 3.16 -24.73 -24.81
N ASN A 42 4.13 -25.63 -24.70
CA ASN A 42 4.86 -25.88 -23.46
C ASN A 42 5.66 -24.65 -23.03
N GLU A 43 6.37 -24.00 -23.96
CA GLU A 43 7.10 -22.76 -23.67
C GLU A 43 6.18 -21.63 -23.21
N LEU A 44 5.01 -21.46 -23.84
CA LEU A 44 4.00 -20.49 -23.41
C LEU A 44 3.44 -20.84 -22.04
N SER A 45 3.19 -22.13 -21.77
CA SER A 45 2.73 -22.60 -20.46
C SER A 45 3.75 -22.31 -19.36
N ASP A 46 5.04 -22.54 -19.62
CA ASP A 46 6.12 -22.27 -18.68
C ASP A 46 6.29 -20.76 -18.44
N ARG A 47 6.19 -19.95 -19.49
CA ARG A 47 6.18 -18.48 -19.38
C ARG A 47 4.97 -17.98 -18.59
N LEU A 48 3.78 -18.52 -18.81
CA LEU A 48 2.60 -18.17 -18.02
C LEU A 48 2.75 -18.58 -16.55
N ALA A 49 3.26 -19.77 -16.27
CA ALA A 49 3.51 -20.24 -14.91
C ALA A 49 4.53 -19.35 -14.16
N SER A 50 5.62 -18.95 -14.83
CA SER A 50 6.61 -18.04 -14.26
C SER A 50 6.07 -16.63 -14.01
N ILE A 51 5.27 -16.09 -14.95
CA ILE A 51 4.58 -14.80 -14.76
C ILE A 51 3.61 -14.88 -13.59
N GLN A 52 2.82 -15.95 -13.50
CA GLN A 52 1.86 -16.16 -12.42
C GLN A 52 2.56 -16.28 -11.06
N TYR A 53 3.68 -17.01 -10.99
CA TYR A 53 4.50 -17.07 -9.79
C TYR A 53 5.05 -15.70 -9.39
N SER A 54 5.60 -14.95 -10.35
CA SER A 54 6.13 -13.60 -10.13
C SER A 54 5.04 -12.63 -9.62
N LEU A 55 3.87 -12.63 -10.28
CA LEU A 55 2.73 -11.81 -9.87
C LEU A 55 2.24 -12.16 -8.48
N ASN A 56 2.15 -13.44 -8.14
CA ASN A 56 1.75 -13.87 -6.80
C ASN A 56 2.78 -13.41 -5.74
N ASN A 57 4.07 -13.55 -6.03
CA ASN A 57 5.12 -13.08 -5.12
C ASN A 57 5.11 -11.54 -4.97
N GLN A 58 4.92 -10.80 -6.05
CA GLN A 58 4.76 -9.35 -6.01
C GLN A 58 3.51 -8.93 -5.24
N GLY A 59 2.38 -9.62 -5.44
CA GLY A 59 1.15 -9.39 -4.71
C GLY A 59 1.31 -9.61 -3.21
N ASN A 60 1.98 -10.69 -2.81
CA ASN A 60 2.27 -10.97 -1.39
C ASN A 60 3.16 -9.90 -0.76
N LYS A 61 4.20 -9.44 -1.48
CA LYS A 61 5.07 -8.34 -1.02
C LYS A 61 4.31 -7.02 -0.90
N ALA A 62 3.47 -6.69 -1.89
CA ALA A 62 2.66 -5.49 -1.87
C ALA A 62 1.66 -5.49 -0.71
N LYS A 63 1.02 -6.63 -0.45
CA LYS A 63 0.12 -6.81 0.69
C LYS A 63 0.85 -6.59 2.02
N LEU A 64 2.00 -7.24 2.22
CA LEU A 64 2.79 -7.07 3.44
C LEU A 64 3.25 -5.61 3.63
N TRP A 65 3.64 -4.95 2.53
CA TRP A 65 4.04 -3.54 2.58
C TRP A 65 2.86 -2.63 2.97
N HIS A 66 1.69 -2.87 2.39
CA HIS A 66 0.48 -2.14 2.72
C HIS A 66 0.06 -2.35 4.19
N GLU A 67 0.09 -3.58 4.69
CA GLU A 67 -0.20 -3.89 6.09
C GLU A 67 0.74 -3.14 7.05
N ARG A 68 2.05 -3.08 6.72
CA ARG A 68 3.03 -2.31 7.49
C ARG A 68 2.77 -0.81 7.45
N ARG A 69 2.40 -0.28 6.28
CA ARG A 69 2.01 1.14 6.12
C ARG A 69 0.79 1.48 6.96
N VAL A 70 -0.24 0.64 6.96
CA VAL A 70 -1.43 0.85 7.81
C VAL A 70 -1.04 0.78 9.30
N SER A 71 -0.25 -0.22 9.71
CA SER A 71 0.22 -0.33 11.10
C SER A 71 1.01 0.90 11.55
N ALA A 72 1.89 1.43 10.69
CA ALA A 72 2.67 2.63 10.94
C ALA A 72 1.77 3.87 11.17
N LEU A 73 0.73 4.05 10.34
CA LEU A 73 -0.22 5.16 10.48
C LEU A 73 -1.00 5.07 11.79
N ILE A 74 -1.41 3.86 12.20
CA ILE A 74 -2.09 3.62 13.47
C ILE A 74 -1.17 3.92 14.65
N GLU A 75 0.07 3.42 14.64
CA GLU A 75 1.06 3.70 15.69
C GLU A 75 1.32 5.20 15.85
N ILE A 76 1.49 5.92 14.74
CA ILE A 76 1.69 7.37 14.76
C ILE A 76 0.46 8.07 15.35
N TYR A 77 -0.74 7.74 14.88
CA TYR A 77 -1.97 8.34 15.39
C TYR A 77 -2.12 8.12 16.91
N GLN A 78 -1.87 6.89 17.38
CA GLN A 78 -1.92 6.57 18.80
C GLN A 78 -0.88 7.36 19.60
N GLY A 79 0.34 7.52 19.08
CA GLY A 79 1.37 8.34 19.73
C GLY A 79 0.98 9.81 19.85
N PHE A 80 0.28 10.38 18.85
CA PHE A 80 -0.28 11.74 18.95
C PHE A 80 -1.40 11.82 20.00
N VAL A 81 -2.26 10.81 20.10
CA VAL A 81 -3.28 10.73 21.16
C VAL A 81 -2.63 10.73 22.54
N ASP A 82 -1.61 9.90 22.74
CA ASP A 82 -0.91 9.82 24.02
C ASP A 82 -0.19 11.13 24.37
N TYR A 83 0.44 11.77 23.38
CA TYR A 83 1.13 13.04 23.57
C TYR A 83 0.15 14.18 23.89
N THR A 84 -0.98 14.28 23.20
CA THR A 84 -2.01 15.31 23.49
C THR A 84 -2.65 15.10 24.87
N HIS A 85 -2.89 13.85 25.29
CA HIS A 85 -3.33 13.57 26.65
C HIS A 85 -2.27 13.94 27.70
N PHE A 86 -0.99 13.68 27.42
CA PHE A 86 0.10 14.13 28.28
C PHE A 86 0.13 15.67 28.42
N LEU A 87 0.02 16.41 27.31
CA LEU A 87 -0.06 17.88 27.33
C LEU A 87 -1.21 18.37 28.22
N ARG A 88 -2.38 17.74 28.11
CA ARG A 88 -3.53 18.03 28.95
C ARG A 88 -3.21 17.76 30.43
N ARG A 89 -2.71 16.58 30.79
CA ARG A 89 -2.41 16.26 32.20
C ARG A 89 -1.37 17.20 32.82
N GLN A 90 -0.35 17.60 32.05
CA GLN A 90 0.72 18.48 32.52
C GLN A 90 0.29 19.93 32.67
N HIS A 91 -0.43 20.46 31.68
CA HIS A 91 -0.66 21.89 31.58
C HIS A 91 -2.07 22.32 31.96
N TYR A 92 -3.04 21.42 32.09
CA TYR A 92 -4.43 21.81 32.35
C TYR A 92 -4.56 22.52 33.70
N VAL A 93 -3.91 22.04 34.77
CA VAL A 93 -3.92 22.72 36.08
C VAL A 93 -2.57 23.40 36.35
N LYS A 94 -2.60 24.67 36.78
CA LYS A 94 -1.40 25.39 37.24
C LYS A 94 -0.76 24.65 38.40
N GLY A 95 0.49 24.20 38.23
CA GLY A 95 1.20 23.40 39.24
C GLY A 95 0.84 21.91 39.25
N GLY A 96 0.28 21.39 38.15
CA GLY A 96 -0.04 19.98 37.97
C GLY A 96 1.12 19.00 38.21
N CYS A 97 0.78 17.71 38.25
CA CYS A 97 1.71 16.64 38.55
C CYS A 97 2.85 16.62 37.53
N LYS A 98 4.11 16.62 38.00
CA LYS A 98 5.29 16.43 37.16
C LYS A 98 5.35 14.98 36.68
N GLU A 99 4.59 14.64 35.64
CA GLU A 99 4.74 13.35 34.95
C GLU A 99 6.07 13.31 34.17
N SER A 100 6.53 12.10 33.88
CA SER A 100 7.70 11.88 33.03
C SER A 100 7.50 12.50 31.64
N MET A 101 8.57 13.04 31.07
CA MET A 101 8.58 13.58 29.70
C MET A 101 8.62 12.48 28.62
N ASP A 102 8.58 11.21 29.01
CA ASP A 102 8.63 10.06 28.09
C ASP A 102 7.67 10.17 26.90
N PRO A 103 6.39 10.60 27.04
CA PRO A 103 5.48 10.71 25.90
C PRO A 103 5.96 11.66 24.79
N MET A 104 6.73 12.70 25.14
CA MET A 104 7.32 13.65 24.19
C MET A 104 8.49 13.03 23.41
N HIS A 105 9.25 12.14 24.03
CA HIS A 105 10.33 11.41 23.37
C HIS A 105 9.82 10.20 22.57
N ASP A 106 8.79 9.54 23.08
CA ASP A 106 8.21 8.35 22.48
C ASP A 106 7.49 8.68 21.17
N ILE A 107 6.80 9.82 21.07
CA ILE A 107 6.19 10.25 19.81
C ILE A 107 7.24 10.52 18.73
N TYR A 108 8.34 11.20 19.08
CA TYR A 108 9.44 11.45 18.16
C TYR A 108 10.04 10.14 17.64
N ARG A 109 10.34 9.20 18.54
CA ARG A 109 10.84 7.86 18.17
C ARG A 109 9.85 7.08 17.32
N THR A 110 8.56 7.20 17.61
CA THR A 110 7.49 6.54 16.86
C THR A 110 7.40 7.07 15.43
N ILE A 111 7.51 8.39 15.25
CA ILE A 111 7.55 9.02 13.92
C ILE A 111 8.80 8.55 13.15
N GLU A 112 9.99 8.61 13.78
CA GLU A 112 11.25 8.22 13.14
C GLU A 112 11.25 6.75 12.71
N LYS A 113 10.81 5.84 13.59
CA LYS A 113 10.68 4.40 13.32
C LYS A 113 9.78 4.11 12.11
N ASN A 114 8.68 4.85 11.98
CA ASN A 114 7.63 4.57 11.00
C ASN A 114 7.76 5.38 9.71
N ASN A 115 8.72 6.31 9.64
CA ASN A 115 8.88 7.23 8.51
C ASN A 115 9.09 6.52 7.16
N ILE A 116 9.77 5.36 7.17
CA ILE A 116 10.03 4.56 5.96
C ILE A 116 8.76 4.08 5.23
N TYR A 117 7.62 4.05 5.92
CA TYR A 117 6.35 3.59 5.36
C TYR A 117 5.44 4.74 4.89
N LEU A 118 5.90 5.98 5.04
CA LEU A 118 5.15 7.19 4.69
C LEU A 118 5.73 7.77 3.40
N ASP A 119 4.88 8.45 2.63
CA ASP A 119 5.36 9.26 1.51
C ASP A 119 5.83 10.63 2.06
N ASP A 120 6.75 11.29 1.36
CA ASP A 120 7.46 12.50 1.83
C ASP A 120 6.51 13.61 2.30
N ASP A 121 5.38 13.81 1.61
CA ASP A 121 4.41 14.85 1.95
C ASP A 121 3.69 14.57 3.27
N LEU A 122 3.31 13.31 3.51
CA LEU A 122 2.66 12.91 4.76
C LEU A 122 3.66 12.97 5.93
N SER A 123 4.90 12.55 5.69
CA SER A 123 5.99 12.67 6.67
C SER A 123 6.23 14.12 7.10
N LYS A 124 6.34 15.04 6.13
CA LYS A 124 6.48 16.48 6.42
C LYS A 124 5.30 17.03 7.20
N PHE A 125 4.07 16.64 6.83
CA PHE A 125 2.86 17.07 7.54
C PHE A 125 2.86 16.60 9.00
N ILE A 126 3.15 15.32 9.25
CA ILE A 126 3.26 14.75 10.59
C ILE A 126 4.36 15.46 11.41
N GLY A 127 5.52 15.71 10.80
CA GLY A 127 6.60 16.48 11.42
C GLY A 127 6.17 17.90 11.78
N GLY A 128 5.38 18.55 10.92
CA GLY A 128 4.78 19.85 11.17
C GLY A 128 3.84 19.85 12.38
N LEU A 129 2.92 18.89 12.47
CA LEU A 129 2.03 18.75 13.63
C LEU A 129 2.79 18.48 14.93
N HIS A 130 3.83 17.65 14.88
CA HIS A 130 4.70 17.43 16.05
C HIS A 130 5.42 18.72 16.47
N SER A 131 5.90 19.51 15.51
CA SER A 131 6.50 20.83 15.78
C SER A 131 5.51 21.79 16.41
N GLU A 132 4.26 21.82 15.95
CA GLU A 132 3.18 22.64 16.53
C GLU A 132 2.92 22.30 18.00
N LEU A 133 2.85 21.00 18.34
CA LEU A 133 2.68 20.54 19.72
C LEU A 133 3.89 20.91 20.61
N LEU A 134 5.12 20.82 20.07
CA LEU A 134 6.32 21.28 20.78
C LEU A 134 6.34 22.81 20.98
N GLN A 135 5.90 23.58 19.98
CA GLN A 135 5.77 25.02 20.10
C GLN A 135 4.74 25.40 21.17
N PHE A 136 3.61 24.69 21.21
CA PHE A 136 2.62 24.82 22.27
C PHE A 136 3.23 24.53 23.65
N TRP A 137 3.97 23.42 23.80
CA TRP A 137 4.65 23.09 25.06
C TRP A 137 5.59 24.21 25.52
N ASN A 138 6.46 24.67 24.63
CA ASN A 138 7.43 25.73 24.94
C ASN A 138 6.74 27.03 25.34
N TRP A 139 5.69 27.41 24.61
CA TRP A 139 4.88 28.59 24.92
C TRP A 139 4.18 28.43 26.28
N ALA A 140 3.50 27.31 26.52
CA ALA A 140 2.79 27.05 27.78
C ALA A 140 3.71 27.06 29.00
N MET A 141 4.97 26.63 28.82
CA MET A 141 6.01 26.72 29.85
C MET A 141 6.49 28.16 30.06
N SER A 142 6.60 28.97 28.99
CA SER A 142 7.07 30.36 29.08
C SER A 142 6.15 31.28 29.86
N ILE A 143 4.83 31.06 29.78
CA ILE A 143 3.83 31.89 30.48
C ILE A 143 3.39 31.29 31.81
N ARG A 144 4.02 30.20 32.26
CA ARG A 144 3.56 29.39 33.40
C ARG A 144 3.33 30.21 34.68
N ASP A 145 4.23 31.14 34.97
CA ASP A 145 4.16 31.96 36.18
C ASP A 145 3.14 33.10 36.05
N GLU A 146 2.90 33.57 34.82
CA GLU A 146 1.97 34.65 34.45
C GLU A 146 0.51 34.17 34.27
N ARG A 147 0.27 32.86 34.30
CA ARG A 147 -1.08 32.30 34.12
C ARG A 147 -2.04 32.77 35.20
N PRO A 148 -3.27 33.18 34.83
CA PRO A 148 -4.30 33.57 35.79
C PRO A 148 -4.62 32.42 36.75
N GLU A 149 -4.99 32.76 37.99
CA GLU A 149 -5.44 31.78 38.97
C GLU A 149 -6.92 31.45 38.70
N GLY A 150 -7.16 30.36 37.96
CA GLY A 150 -8.53 29.93 37.63
C GLY A 150 -8.62 29.10 36.36
N ILE A 151 -9.83 28.65 36.03
CA ILE A 151 -10.16 27.94 34.78
C ILE A 151 -10.68 28.93 33.72
N THR A 152 -11.42 29.95 34.17
CA THR A 152 -11.97 30.99 33.31
C THR A 152 -10.83 31.93 32.87
N ASP A 153 -10.68 32.12 31.55
CA ASP A 153 -9.68 32.98 30.90
C ASP A 153 -8.22 32.49 30.90
N ASP A 154 -7.96 31.20 31.18
CA ASP A 154 -6.62 30.63 31.02
C ASP A 154 -6.33 30.31 29.53
N PRO A 155 -5.38 31.03 28.88
CA PRO A 155 -5.11 30.83 27.45
C PRO A 155 -4.54 29.43 27.16
N VAL A 156 -3.86 28.80 28.12
CA VAL A 156 -3.33 27.44 27.95
C VAL A 156 -4.45 26.42 27.94
N GLN A 157 -5.43 26.56 28.84
CA GLN A 157 -6.60 25.67 28.87
C GLN A 157 -7.47 25.85 27.62
N GLN A 158 -7.68 27.10 27.19
CA GLN A 158 -8.41 27.37 25.95
C GLN A 158 -7.78 26.65 24.75
N LYS A 159 -6.45 26.74 24.59
CA LYS A 159 -5.76 26.00 23.52
C LYS A 159 -5.88 24.48 23.70
N LEU A 160 -5.75 23.95 24.92
CA LEU A 160 -5.90 22.52 25.21
C LEU A 160 -7.31 21.97 24.91
N ASP A 161 -8.35 22.79 25.11
CA ASP A 161 -9.74 22.38 24.90
C ASP A 161 -10.22 22.57 23.46
N TYR A 162 -9.71 23.58 22.75
CA TYR A 162 -10.20 23.93 21.41
C TYR A 162 -9.21 23.66 20.28
N GLU A 163 -7.92 23.95 20.45
CA GLU A 163 -6.92 23.87 19.38
C GLU A 163 -6.22 22.51 19.32
N ILE A 164 -5.76 22.00 20.47
CA ILE A 164 -5.01 20.73 20.54
C ILE A 164 -5.83 19.52 20.04
N PRO A 165 -7.15 19.41 20.31
CA PRO A 165 -7.95 18.34 19.71
C PRO A 165 -8.05 18.41 18.18
N GLN A 166 -7.92 19.60 17.58
CA GLN A 166 -7.95 19.76 16.12
C GLN A 166 -6.71 19.17 15.46
N VAL A 167 -5.58 19.07 16.17
CA VAL A 167 -4.37 18.37 15.67
C VAL A 167 -4.69 16.91 15.35
N LEU A 168 -5.45 16.24 16.21
CA LEU A 168 -5.84 14.84 16.00
C LEU A 168 -6.79 14.69 14.82
N GLU A 169 -7.75 15.60 14.67
CA GLU A 169 -8.68 15.55 13.53
C GLU A 169 -7.97 15.87 12.20
N ARG A 170 -7.08 16.86 12.18
CA ARG A 170 -6.21 17.17 11.02
C ARG A 170 -5.37 15.96 10.63
N LEU A 171 -4.74 15.29 11.60
CA LEU A 171 -3.97 14.07 11.37
C LEU A 171 -4.84 12.95 10.81
N ARG A 172 -6.01 12.70 11.41
CA ARG A 172 -6.95 11.68 10.97
C ARG A 172 -7.42 11.90 9.53
N VAL A 173 -7.81 13.11 9.18
CA VAL A 173 -8.24 13.46 7.82
C VAL A 173 -7.11 13.20 6.83
N ARG A 174 -5.91 13.67 7.13
CA ARG A 174 -4.76 13.48 6.23
C ARG A 174 -4.36 12.01 6.06
N ILE A 175 -4.43 11.22 7.13
CA ILE A 175 -4.23 9.76 7.07
C ILE A 175 -5.29 9.11 6.17
N ASN A 176 -6.55 9.51 6.28
CA ASN A 176 -7.62 8.94 5.46
C ASN A 176 -7.48 9.30 3.98
N GLU A 177 -7.15 10.57 3.65
CA GLU A 177 -6.84 10.99 2.27
C GLU A 177 -5.68 10.20 1.67
N PHE A 178 -4.70 9.86 2.49
CA PHE A 178 -3.54 9.10 2.08
C PHE A 178 -3.81 7.60 1.91
N ALA A 179 -4.74 7.06 2.71
CA ALA A 179 -5.08 5.64 2.70
C ALA A 179 -6.17 5.30 1.67
N ASP A 180 -7.09 6.22 1.40
CA ASP A 180 -8.21 6.03 0.48
C ASP A 180 -8.25 7.10 -0.62
N PRO A 181 -8.00 6.73 -1.89
CA PRO A 181 -8.06 7.63 -3.03
C PRO A 181 -9.44 8.27 -3.26
N HIS A 182 -10.51 7.69 -2.71
CA HIS A 182 -11.88 8.19 -2.83
C HIS A 182 -12.31 8.98 -1.60
N TYR A 183 -11.44 9.15 -0.62
CA TYR A 183 -11.75 9.95 0.56
C TYR A 183 -12.06 11.38 0.11
N PRO A 184 -13.18 11.97 0.53
CA PRO A 184 -13.51 13.34 0.16
C PRO A 184 -12.44 14.25 0.73
N ALA A 185 -11.64 14.87 -0.14
CA ALA A 185 -10.67 15.88 0.25
C ALA A 185 -11.43 17.01 0.93
N LYS A 186 -11.39 17.04 2.26
CA LYS A 186 -11.89 18.17 3.03
C LYS A 186 -10.73 19.15 3.09
N ASN A 187 -10.93 20.37 2.60
CA ASN A 187 -10.04 21.46 2.94
C ASN A 187 -10.15 21.67 4.46
N VAL A 188 -9.29 21.00 5.22
CA VAL A 188 -9.05 21.33 6.61
C VAL A 188 -8.06 22.49 6.54
N GLU A 189 -8.59 23.71 6.56
CA GLU A 189 -7.76 24.92 6.59
C GLU A 189 -6.76 24.82 7.76
N ALA A 190 -5.52 25.23 7.44
CA ALA A 190 -4.32 25.04 8.27
C ALA A 190 -4.40 25.74 9.62
#